data_AF-A0A848HF32-F1
#
_entry.id   AF-A0A848HF32-F1
#
_cell.length_a   1.000
_cell.length_b   1.000
_cell.length_c   1.000
_cell.angle_alpha   90.00
_cell.angle_beta   90.00
_cell.angle_gamma   90.00
#
_symmetry.space_group_name_H-M   'P 1'
#
loop_
_entity.id
_entity.type
_entity.pdbx_description
1 polymer ?
#
loop_
_entity_poly.entity_id
_entity_poly.type
_entity_poly.pdbx_seq_one_letter_code
_entity_poly.pdbx_strand_id
1 'polypeptide(L)'
;MQALYQGYARQQLAQGASAKGLEQAFAATLEISPSTWSQIKSARPIGDKLARQIEQHAGQAAGWLDEEREEGPAADPAEDRFLALARNAWRQSNAKQKRELTRLLKAWPSPPP
;
A
#
# COMPACT_ATOMS: atom_id res chain seq x y z
N MET A 1 5.09 -8.80 7.04
CA MET A 1 4.76 -8.87 5.59
C MET A 1 3.98 -7.67 5.08
N GLN A 2 3.06 -7.12 5.88
CA GLN A 2 2.20 -6.01 5.47
C GLN A 2 2.95 -4.74 5.06
N ALA A 3 4.08 -4.44 5.69
CA ALA A 3 4.90 -3.27 5.36
C ALA A 3 5.48 -3.29 3.92
N LEU A 4 5.84 -4.47 3.38
CA LEU A 4 6.30 -4.59 1.99
C LEU A 4 5.21 -4.22 0.99
N TYR A 5 4.01 -4.75 1.25
CA TYR A 5 2.85 -4.45 0.43
C TYR A 5 2.45 -2.98 0.51
N GLN A 6 2.48 -2.37 1.71
CA GLN A 6 2.19 -0.95 1.86
C GLN A 6 3.20 -0.08 1.10
N GLY A 7 4.49 -0.40 1.12
CA GLY A 7 5.52 0.28 0.33
C GLY A 7 5.23 0.21 -1.17
N TYR A 8 4.96 -1.00 -1.68
CA TYR A 8 4.60 -1.23 -3.07
C TYR A 8 3.31 -0.50 -3.46
N ALA A 9 2.26 -0.59 -2.63
CA ALA A 9 0.99 0.05 -2.87
C ALA A 9 1.13 1.58 -2.92
N ARG A 10 1.90 2.18 -2.00
CA ARG A 10 2.20 3.62 -2.01
C ARG A 10 2.90 4.03 -3.31
N GLN A 11 3.90 3.28 -3.74
CA GLN A 11 4.61 3.55 -4.99
C GLN A 11 3.68 3.47 -6.21
N GLN A 12 2.84 2.43 -6.29
CA GLN A 12 1.90 2.26 -7.40
C GLN A 12 0.78 3.31 -7.41
N LEU A 13 0.24 3.65 -6.23
CA LEU A 13 -0.76 4.71 -6.10
C LEU A 13 -0.18 6.08 -6.46
N ALA A 14 1.09 6.35 -6.13
CA ALA A 14 1.78 7.57 -6.52
C ALA A 14 1.97 7.67 -8.05
N GLN A 15 2.16 6.54 -8.73
CA GLN A 15 2.20 6.44 -10.19
C GLN A 15 0.80 6.50 -10.84
N GLY A 16 -0.26 6.65 -10.06
CA GLY A 16 -1.63 6.78 -10.56
C GLY A 16 -2.35 5.45 -10.81
N ALA A 17 -1.78 4.33 -10.36
CA ALA A 17 -2.46 3.03 -10.42
C ALA A 17 -3.74 3.01 -9.57
N SER A 18 -4.70 2.18 -9.98
CA SER A 18 -5.91 1.93 -9.21
C SER A 18 -5.60 1.04 -8.01
N ALA A 19 -6.24 1.27 -6.87
CA ALA A 19 -6.16 0.39 -5.71
C ALA A 19 -6.69 -1.02 -6.01
N LYS A 20 -7.59 -1.14 -7.00
CA LYS A 20 -8.16 -2.42 -7.42
C LYS A 20 -7.11 -3.25 -8.16
N GLY A 21 -6.70 -4.38 -7.57
CA GLY A 21 -5.76 -5.33 -8.17
C GLY A 21 -4.30 -5.14 -7.72
N LEU A 22 -4.01 -4.22 -6.80
CA LEU A 22 -2.65 -4.04 -6.27
C LEU A 22 -2.11 -5.30 -5.61
N GLU A 23 -2.95 -6.04 -4.89
CA GLU A 23 -2.55 -7.32 -4.28
C GLU A 23 -2.20 -8.38 -5.32
N GLN A 24 -2.92 -8.42 -6.45
CA GLN A 24 -2.62 -9.34 -7.55
C GLN A 24 -1.33 -8.95 -8.27
N ALA A 25 -1.13 -7.65 -8.52
CA ALA A 25 0.11 -7.15 -9.12
C ALA A 25 1.32 -7.39 -8.22
N PHE A 26 1.14 -7.26 -6.90
CA PHE A 26 2.18 -7.56 -5.93
C PHE A 26 2.51 -9.05 -5.90
N ALA A 27 1.51 -9.92 -5.83
CA ALA A 27 1.70 -11.37 -5.89
C ALA A 27 2.44 -11.80 -7.18
N ALA A 28 2.09 -11.20 -8.32
CA ALA A 28 2.79 -11.44 -9.58
C ALA A 28 4.25 -10.96 -9.55
N THR A 29 4.53 -9.82 -8.90
CA THR A 29 5.90 -9.29 -8.73
C THR A 29 6.77 -10.22 -7.88
N LEU A 30 6.16 -10.87 -6.88
CA LEU A 30 6.79 -11.85 -6.00
C LEU A 30 6.84 -13.27 -6.60
N GLU A 31 6.31 -13.46 -7.81
CA GLU A 31 6.18 -14.77 -8.48
C GLU A 31 5.40 -15.81 -7.67
N ILE A 32 4.35 -15.37 -6.96
CA ILE A 32 3.47 -16.23 -6.19
C ILE A 32 2.01 -16.11 -6.62
N SER A 33 1.21 -17.13 -6.32
CA SER A 33 -0.23 -17.05 -6.59
C SER A 33 -0.92 -16.06 -5.64
N PRO A 34 -2.00 -15.38 -6.06
CA PRO A 34 -2.82 -14.54 -5.17
C PRO A 34 -3.36 -15.29 -3.94
N SER A 35 -3.61 -16.59 -4.07
CA SER A 35 -4.01 -17.48 -2.97
C SER A 35 -2.88 -17.64 -1.95
N THR A 36 -1.65 -17.88 -2.43
CA THR A 36 -0.45 -17.95 -1.58
C THR A 36 -0.27 -16.62 -0.86
N TRP A 37 -0.34 -15.48 -1.55
CA TRP A 37 -0.27 -14.16 -0.94
C TRP A 37 -1.31 -13.95 0.17
N SER A 38 -2.56 -14.37 -0.07
CA SER A 38 -3.65 -14.28 0.91
C SER A 38 -3.39 -15.15 2.15
N GLN A 39 -2.80 -16.34 1.98
CA GLN A 39 -2.40 -17.23 3.09
C GLN A 39 -1.24 -16.66 3.90
N ILE A 40 -0.28 -16.00 3.25
CA ILE A 40 0.85 -15.37 3.93
C ILE A 40 0.36 -14.18 4.77
N LYS A 41 -0.58 -13.39 4.24
CA LYS A 41 -1.25 -12.31 4.98
C LYS A 41 -2.03 -12.81 6.20
N SER A 42 -2.57 -14.03 6.16
CA SER A 42 -3.42 -14.58 7.23
C SER A 42 -2.64 -15.33 8.32
N ALA A 43 -1.40 -14.96 8.59
CA ALA A 43 -0.60 -15.41 9.74
C ALA A 43 -0.05 -16.86 9.71
N ARG A 44 0.19 -17.46 8.53
CA ARG A 44 0.98 -18.71 8.49
C ARG A 44 2.48 -18.44 8.43
N PRO A 45 3.32 -19.17 9.19
CA PRO A 45 4.75 -19.16 8.99
C PRO A 45 5.05 -19.62 7.55
N ILE A 46 5.79 -18.78 6.83
CA ILE A 46 6.30 -19.10 5.51
C ILE A 46 7.62 -19.83 5.65
N GLY A 47 7.92 -20.77 4.75
CA GLY A 47 9.23 -21.41 4.74
C GLY A 47 10.32 -20.44 4.31
N ASP A 48 11.55 -20.64 4.81
CA ASP A 48 12.70 -19.75 4.57
C ASP A 48 12.92 -19.45 3.08
N LYS A 49 12.75 -20.44 2.20
CA LYS A 49 12.89 -20.26 0.75
C LYS A 49 11.94 -19.19 0.19
N LEU A 50 10.70 -19.19 0.67
CA LEU A 50 9.69 -18.22 0.26
C LEU A 50 9.98 -16.85 0.88
N ALA A 51 10.44 -16.81 2.13
CA ALA A 51 10.89 -15.57 2.75
C ALA A 51 12.04 -14.91 1.96
N ARG A 52 13.09 -15.68 1.60
CA ARG A 52 14.21 -15.17 0.80
C ARG A 52 13.80 -14.68 -0.58
N GLN A 53 12.88 -15.40 -1.24
CA GLN A 53 12.34 -14.95 -2.52
C GLN A 53 11.63 -13.61 -2.37
N ILE A 54 10.76 -13.47 -1.37
CA ILE A 54 10.03 -12.22 -1.15
C ILE A 54 10.98 -11.06 -0.84
N GLU A 55 12.00 -11.27 -0.01
CA GLU A 55 13.03 -10.27 0.28
C GLU A 55 13.73 -9.81 -1.00
N GLN A 56 14.17 -10.74 -1.85
CA GLN A 56 14.83 -10.43 -3.12
C GLN A 56 13.93 -9.63 -4.07
N HIS A 57 12.69 -10.09 -4.30
CA HIS A 57 11.76 -9.41 -5.21
C HIS A 57 11.28 -8.06 -4.66
N ALA A 58 11.24 -7.89 -3.33
CA ALA A 58 10.92 -6.63 -2.68
C ALA A 58 12.13 -5.70 -2.49
N GLY A 59 13.33 -6.12 -2.93
CA GLY A 59 14.57 -5.35 -2.81
C GLY A 59 15.02 -5.12 -1.36
N GLN A 60 14.66 -6.01 -0.44
CA GLN A 60 15.08 -5.96 0.95
C GLN A 60 16.32 -6.82 1.22
N ALA A 61 17.02 -6.52 2.30
CA ALA A 61 18.14 -7.34 2.76
C ALA A 61 17.69 -8.74 3.18
N ALA A 62 18.57 -9.73 3.03
CA ALA A 62 18.34 -11.06 3.59
C ALA A 62 18.23 -10.95 5.11
N GLY A 63 17.10 -11.37 5.68
CA GLY A 63 16.82 -11.34 7.11
C GLY A 63 15.75 -10.31 7.47
N TRP A 64 15.33 -9.51 6.49
CA TRP A 64 14.30 -8.51 6.69
C TRP A 64 12.95 -9.10 7.10
N LEU A 65 12.61 -10.31 6.68
CA LEU A 65 11.38 -11.00 7.12
C LEU A 65 11.56 -11.80 8.41
N ASP A 66 12.80 -12.05 8.84
CA ASP A 66 13.12 -12.80 10.07
C ASP A 66 13.03 -11.90 11.32
N GLU A 67 13.10 -10.58 11.13
CA GLU A 67 12.92 -9.61 12.20
C GLU A 67 11.43 -9.42 12.53
N GLU A 68 11.09 -9.60 13.81
CA GLU A 68 9.76 -9.35 14.35
C GLU A 68 9.46 -7.83 14.31
N ARG A 69 8.87 -7.39 13.20
CA ARG A 69 8.37 -6.02 13.03
C ARG A 69 6.90 -5.97 13.42
N GLU A 70 6.54 -5.05 14.32
CA GLU A 70 5.16 -4.62 14.46
C GLU A 70 4.65 -4.21 13.08
N GLU A 71 3.72 -5.00 12.55
CA GLU A 71 3.02 -4.64 11.32
C GLU A 71 2.26 -3.36 11.64
N GLY A 72 2.81 -2.22 11.17
CA GLY A 72 2.21 -0.91 11.39
C GLY A 72 0.73 -0.93 10.99
N PRO A 73 -0.11 -0.06 11.60
CA PRO A 73 -1.56 -0.17 11.58
C PRO A 73 -2.06 -0.49 10.18
N ALA A 74 -2.78 -1.60 10.06
CA ALA A 74 -3.37 -2.03 8.80
C ALA A 74 -4.19 -0.87 8.23
N ALA A 75 -3.96 -0.52 6.96
CA ALA A 75 -4.74 0.51 6.27
C ALA A 75 -6.24 0.17 6.40
N ASP A 76 -7.01 1.08 6.98
CA ASP A 76 -8.43 0.87 7.24
C ASP A 76 -9.16 0.83 5.88
N PRO A 77 -9.91 -0.24 5.56
CA PRO A 77 -10.72 -0.30 4.34
C PRO A 77 -11.67 0.89 4.15
N ALA A 78 -12.12 1.53 5.25
CA ALA A 78 -12.90 2.75 5.20
C ALA A 78 -12.07 3.97 4.76
N GLU A 79 -10.83 4.07 5.21
CA GLU A 79 -9.88 5.11 4.79
C GLU A 79 -9.57 5.01 3.29
N ASP A 80 -9.35 3.79 2.77
CA ASP A 80 -9.12 3.56 1.34
C ASP A 80 -10.31 4.00 0.48
N ARG A 81 -11.54 3.71 0.92
CA ARG A 81 -12.77 4.15 0.24
C ARG A 81 -12.90 5.67 0.25
N PHE A 82 -12.58 6.30 1.38
CA PHE A 82 -12.57 7.76 1.50
C PHE A 82 -11.57 8.40 0.53
N LEU A 83 -10.33 7.89 0.47
CA LEU A 83 -9.31 8.39 -0.45
C LEU A 83 -9.71 8.22 -1.92
N ALA A 84 -10.33 7.08 -2.27
CA ALA A 84 -10.83 6.83 -3.61
C ALA A 84 -11.94 7.84 -4.00
N LEU A 85 -12.89 8.10 -3.09
CA LEU A 85 -13.93 9.10 -3.29
C LEU A 85 -13.34 10.51 -3.42
N ALA A 86 -12.42 10.89 -2.54
CA ALA A 86 -11.77 12.21 -2.57
C ALA A 86 -11.04 12.46 -3.89
N ARG A 87 -10.29 11.47 -4.40
CA ARG A 87 -9.62 11.55 -5.71
C ARG A 87 -10.60 11.72 -6.86
N ASN A 88 -11.72 10.98 -6.82
CA ASN A 88 -12.76 11.08 -7.82
C ASN A 88 -13.41 12.47 -7.82
N ALA A 89 -13.79 12.97 -6.63
CA ALA A 89 -14.35 14.31 -6.45
C ALA A 89 -13.37 15.41 -6.92
N TRP A 90 -12.08 15.28 -6.63
CA TRP A 90 -11.06 16.22 -7.11
C TRP A 90 -11.01 16.27 -8.65
N ARG A 91 -11.04 15.12 -9.32
CA ARG A 91 -11.00 15.07 -10.80
C ARG A 91 -12.22 15.74 -11.43
N GLN A 92 -13.41 15.53 -10.86
CA GLN A 92 -14.67 16.11 -11.33
C GLN A 92 -14.88 17.57 -10.93
N SER A 93 -14.10 18.09 -9.98
CA SER A 93 -14.24 19.45 -9.47
C SER A 93 -13.83 20.52 -10.50
N ASN A 94 -14.57 21.63 -10.50
CA ASN A 94 -14.27 22.81 -11.29
C ASN A 94 -13.13 23.66 -10.68
N ALA A 95 -12.66 24.66 -11.44
CA ALA A 95 -11.53 25.50 -11.02
C ALA A 95 -11.76 26.22 -9.68
N LYS A 96 -12.99 26.62 -9.36
CA LYS A 96 -13.33 27.28 -8.09
C LYS A 96 -13.23 26.30 -6.92
N GLN A 97 -13.78 25.09 -7.07
CA GLN A 97 -13.75 24.03 -6.06
C GLN A 97 -12.31 23.55 -5.79
N LYS A 98 -11.50 23.37 -6.83
CA LYS A 98 -10.08 23.01 -6.68
C LYS A 98 -9.28 24.08 -5.93
N ARG A 99 -9.49 25.35 -6.26
CA ARG A 99 -8.83 26.48 -5.57
C ARG A 99 -9.17 26.51 -4.07
N GLU A 100 -10.43 26.24 -3.73
CA GLU A 100 -10.86 26.18 -2.34
C GLU A 100 -10.24 25.00 -1.59
N LEU A 101 -10.25 23.80 -2.18
CA LEU A 101 -9.59 22.63 -1.61
C LEU A 101 -8.08 22.85 -1.42
N THR A 102 -7.39 23.50 -2.38
CA THR A 102 -5.98 23.87 -2.22
C THR A 102 -5.76 24.92 -1.13
N ARG A 103 -6.69 25.87 -0.96
CA ARG A 103 -6.65 26.84 0.14
C ARG A 103 -6.75 26.14 1.50
N LEU A 104 -7.68 25.20 1.64
CA LEU A 104 -7.84 24.38 2.85
C LEU A 104 -6.60 23.51 3.11
N LEU A 105 -6.02 22.89 2.08
CA LEU A 105 -4.80 22.10 2.22
C LEU A 105 -3.62 22.94 2.73
N LYS A 106 -3.48 24.18 2.26
CA LYS A 106 -2.44 25.11 2.75
C LYS A 106 -2.67 25.55 4.20
N ALA A 107 -3.92 25.58 4.65
CA ALA A 107 -4.28 25.91 6.02
C ALA A 107 -4.20 24.69 6.96
N TRP A 108 -4.03 23.47 6.41
CA TRP A 108 -3.89 22.26 7.18
C TRP A 108 -2.44 22.11 7.68
N PRO A 109 -2.20 22.11 9.01
CA PRO A 109 -0.87 21.86 9.54
C PRO A 109 -0.46 20.41 9.21
N SER A 110 0.77 20.21 8.73
CA SER A 110 1.31 18.86 8.51
C SER A 110 1.13 18.02 9.78
N PRO A 111 0.70 16.74 9.67
CA PRO A 111 0.62 15.87 10.85
C PRO A 111 1.98 15.84 11.55
N PRO A 112 2.00 15.76 12.90
CA PRO A 112 3.25 15.74 13.65
C PRO A 112 4.14 14.56 13.19
N PRO A 113 5.47 14.72 13.23
CA PRO A 113 6.43 13.73 12.78
C PRO A 113 6.32 12.40 13.54
#